data_AF-A0A2H0RYW3-F1
#
_entry.id   AF-A0A2H0RYW3-F1
#
_cell.length_a   1.000
_cell.length_b   1.000
_cell.length_c   1.000
_cell.angle_alpha   90.00
_cell.angle_beta   90.00
_cell.angle_gamma   90.00
#
_symmetry.space_group_name_H-M   'P 1'
#
loop_
_entity.id
_entity.type
_entity.pdbx_description
1 polymer ?
#
loop_
_entity_poly.entity_id
_entity_poly.type
_entity_poly.pdbx_seq_one_letter_code
_entity_poly.pdbx_strand_id
1 'polypeptide(L)'
;MIVRKLRRLSLTAAFCAFALIGVVQAASVSQDTGSVPLLQPLSPGVFSIPVISGGLPAATFIEYFNQSRSWIFQVAVGFTVVWVLIGGFLYMTSGNNQSRRTEAISRMTWAITGLLMLLFAGFLLRTLNNLFFVV
;
A
#
# COMPACT_ATOMS: atom_id res chain seq x y z
N MET A 1 -57.08 -2.87 -9.74
CA MET A 1 -55.95 -3.83 -9.81
C MET A 1 -54.61 -3.20 -10.23
N ILE A 2 -54.53 -1.89 -10.51
CA ILE A 2 -53.32 -1.21 -11.04
C ILE A 2 -52.35 -0.69 -9.97
N VAL A 3 -52.82 -0.40 -8.75
CA VAL A 3 -52.03 0.27 -7.70
C VAL A 3 -50.95 -0.64 -7.08
N ARG A 4 -51.15 -1.96 -7.03
CA ARG A 4 -50.17 -2.92 -6.48
C ARG A 4 -48.93 -3.10 -7.37
N LYS A 5 -49.01 -2.77 -8.67
CA LYS A 5 -47.90 -2.95 -9.63
C LYS A 5 -46.94 -1.75 -9.64
N LEU A 6 -47.41 -0.57 -9.23
CA LEU A 6 -46.59 0.66 -9.14
C LEU A 6 -45.66 0.69 -7.93
N ARG A 7 -46.06 0.07 -6.80
CA ARG A 7 -45.27 0.07 -5.55
C ARG A 7 -44.00 -0.81 -5.61
N ARG A 8 -43.90 -1.72 -6.59
CA ARG A 8 -42.68 -2.52 -6.85
C ARG A 8 -41.69 -1.83 -7.78
N LEU A 9 -42.10 -0.76 -8.48
CA LEU A 9 -41.26 -0.02 -9.44
C LEU A 9 -40.56 1.19 -8.79
N SER A 10 -41.06 1.70 -7.66
CA SER A 10 -40.43 2.80 -6.92
C SER A 10 -39.22 2.37 -6.08
N LEU A 11 -39.07 1.06 -5.82
CA LEU A 11 -37.93 0.54 -5.06
C LEU A 11 -36.65 0.46 -5.91
N THR A 12 -36.77 0.28 -7.22
CA THR A 12 -35.63 0.27 -8.17
C THR A 12 -35.20 1.68 -8.58
N ALA A 13 -36.11 2.67 -8.56
CA ALA A 13 -35.79 4.06 -8.90
C ALA A 13 -34.98 4.78 -7.81
N ALA A 14 -35.12 4.39 -6.53
CA ALA A 14 -34.35 4.97 -5.44
C ALA A 14 -32.85 4.56 -5.49
N PHE A 15 -32.53 3.41 -6.08
CA PHE A 15 -31.14 2.99 -6.30
C PHE A 15 -30.46 3.78 -7.45
N CYS A 16 -31.25 4.37 -8.35
CA CYS A 16 -30.75 5.24 -9.43
C CYS A 16 -30.49 6.68 -9.00
N ALA A 17 -31.18 7.16 -7.95
CA ALA A 17 -31.02 8.55 -7.49
C ALA A 17 -29.71 8.80 -6.72
N PHE A 18 -29.12 7.77 -6.11
CA PHE A 18 -27.78 7.87 -5.50
C PHE A 18 -26.65 7.83 -6.55
N ALA A 19 -26.96 7.48 -7.79
CA ALA A 19 -25.98 7.43 -8.89
C ALA A 19 -25.87 8.75 -9.67
N LEU A 20 -26.70 9.76 -9.39
CA LEU A 20 -26.76 11.00 -10.18
C LEU A 20 -26.20 12.25 -9.50
N ILE A 21 -25.83 12.21 -8.21
CA ILE A 21 -25.21 13.36 -7.51
C ILE A 21 -23.66 13.31 -7.57
N GLY A 22 -23.08 12.32 -8.28
CA GLY A 22 -21.63 12.15 -8.37
C GLY A 22 -20.94 12.83 -9.56
N VAL A 23 -21.66 13.54 -10.43
CA VAL A 23 -21.11 14.19 -11.63
C VAL A 23 -21.54 15.64 -11.64
N VAL A 24 -20.75 16.51 -11.02
CA VAL A 24 -20.38 17.85 -11.50
C VAL A 24 -19.34 18.38 -10.50
N GLN A 25 -18.07 18.14 -10.78
CA GLN A 25 -17.08 19.20 -10.70
C GLN A 25 -15.97 18.88 -11.69
N ALA A 26 -16.08 19.48 -12.88
CA ALA A 26 -14.97 19.64 -13.80
C ALA A 26 -13.97 20.61 -13.16
N ALA A 27 -12.96 20.06 -12.49
CA ALA A 27 -11.65 20.71 -12.51
C ALA A 27 -11.01 20.28 -13.84
N SER A 28 -10.68 21.27 -14.67
CA SER A 28 -10.09 21.11 -15.99
C SER A 28 -9.00 20.04 -15.99
N VAL A 29 -9.29 18.94 -16.68
CA VAL A 29 -8.27 18.00 -17.17
C VAL A 29 -7.42 18.77 -18.18
N SER A 30 -6.33 19.36 -17.70
CA SER A 30 -5.18 19.61 -18.55
C SER A 30 -4.55 18.25 -18.81
N GLN A 31 -4.97 17.60 -19.90
CA GLN A 31 -4.13 16.58 -20.53
C GLN A 31 -2.91 17.31 -21.05
N ASP A 32 -1.75 17.11 -20.42
CA ASP A 32 -0.49 17.36 -21.08
C ASP A 32 0.33 16.07 -21.04
N THR A 33 0.34 15.42 -22.21
CA THR A 33 1.28 14.39 -22.66
C THR A 33 1.80 13.42 -21.58
N GLY A 34 1.01 12.38 -21.31
CA GLY A 34 1.47 11.15 -20.69
C GLY A 34 1.91 11.27 -19.23
N SER A 35 1.00 11.49 -18.27
CA SER A 35 1.27 11.25 -16.84
C SER A 35 0.06 10.70 -16.07
N VAL A 36 0.22 9.61 -15.31
CA VAL A 36 -0.83 9.03 -14.44
C VAL A 36 -0.76 9.70 -13.06
N PRO A 37 -1.84 10.34 -12.57
CA PRO A 37 -1.88 10.92 -11.23
C PRO A 37 -1.99 9.83 -10.16
N LEU A 38 -1.19 9.95 -9.10
CA LEU A 38 -1.12 9.00 -8.00
C LEU A 38 -2.06 9.43 -6.86
N LEU A 39 -2.90 8.51 -6.38
CA LEU A 39 -3.84 8.73 -5.26
C LEU A 39 -3.12 8.98 -3.92
N GLN A 40 -1.86 8.55 -3.82
CA GLN A 40 -0.96 8.86 -2.73
C GLN A 40 0.45 9.03 -3.31
N PRO A 41 1.27 9.97 -2.80
CA PRO A 41 2.63 10.15 -3.27
C PRO A 41 3.50 8.97 -2.85
N LEU A 42 4.09 8.26 -3.80
CA LEU A 42 5.00 7.12 -3.56
C LEU A 42 6.38 7.57 -3.06
N SER A 43 6.65 8.88 -3.11
CA SER A 43 7.81 9.59 -2.59
C SER A 43 7.40 11.04 -2.31
N PRO A 44 7.94 11.74 -1.31
CA PRO A 44 7.57 13.14 -1.04
C PRO A 44 7.71 14.00 -2.30
N GLY A 45 6.59 14.52 -2.81
CA GLY A 45 6.56 15.47 -3.93
C GLY A 45 6.35 14.89 -5.34
N VAL A 46 6.16 13.58 -5.51
CA VAL A 46 5.86 12.98 -6.83
C VAL A 46 4.42 12.48 -6.87
N PHE A 47 3.53 13.22 -7.54
CA PHE A 47 2.10 12.92 -7.69
C PHE A 47 1.71 12.46 -9.09
N SER A 48 2.68 12.31 -9.99
CA SER A 48 2.45 11.95 -11.38
C SER A 48 3.62 11.12 -11.91
N ILE A 49 3.33 9.93 -12.43
CA ILE A 49 4.33 9.12 -13.15
C ILE A 49 4.14 9.40 -14.64
N PRO A 50 5.20 9.80 -15.38
CA PRO A 50 5.08 9.96 -16.81
C PRO A 50 4.73 8.62 -17.47
N VAL A 51 3.58 8.56 -18.14
CA VAL A 51 3.24 7.47 -19.06
C VAL A 51 4.14 7.69 -20.27
N ILE A 52 5.17 6.86 -20.43
CA ILE A 52 6.04 6.89 -21.60
C ILE A 52 5.14 6.78 -22.83
N SER A 53 4.96 7.89 -23.55
CA SER A 53 4.16 7.98 -24.77
C SER A 53 4.79 7.07 -25.83
N GLY A 54 4.33 5.82 -25.88
CA GLY A 54 4.80 4.78 -26.80
C GLY A 54 5.38 3.50 -26.15
N GLY A 55 5.49 3.43 -24.81
CA GLY A 55 5.97 2.24 -24.10
C GLY A 55 4.84 1.35 -23.60
N LEU A 56 5.02 0.03 -23.66
CA LEU A 56 4.03 -0.96 -23.19
C LEU A 56 3.49 -0.58 -21.80
N PRO A 57 2.18 -0.75 -21.51
CA PRO A 57 1.59 -0.52 -20.17
C PRO A 57 2.34 -1.22 -19.02
N ALA A 58 3.08 -2.28 -19.34
CA ALA A 58 3.97 -2.96 -18.41
C ALA A 58 5.11 -2.05 -17.89
N ALA A 59 5.70 -1.20 -18.74
CA ALA A 59 6.83 -0.34 -18.35
C ALA A 59 6.43 0.68 -17.27
N THR A 60 5.23 1.25 -17.37
CA THR A 60 4.68 2.17 -16.37
C THR A 60 4.37 1.50 -15.03
N PHE A 61 3.95 0.23 -15.07
CA PHE A 61 3.77 -0.57 -13.86
C PHE A 61 5.12 -0.87 -13.18
N ILE A 62 6.15 -1.21 -13.96
CA ILE A 62 7.50 -1.46 -13.41
C ILE A 62 8.07 -0.22 -12.73
N GLU A 63 7.88 0.97 -13.32
CA GLU A 63 8.34 2.23 -12.71
C GLU A 63 7.60 2.54 -11.40
N TYR A 64 6.27 2.38 -11.38
CA TYR A 64 5.46 2.49 -10.17
C TYR A 64 5.94 1.52 -9.08
N PHE A 65 6.17 0.26 -9.44
CA PHE A 65 6.64 -0.76 -8.51
C PHE A 65 8.03 -0.42 -7.94
N ASN A 66 8.96 0.02 -8.78
CA ASN A 66 10.31 0.41 -8.36
C ASN A 66 10.30 1.60 -7.40
N GLN A 67 9.47 2.61 -7.66
CA GLN A 67 9.33 3.78 -6.78
C GLN A 67 8.65 3.42 -5.45
N SER A 68 7.66 2.51 -5.48
CA SER A 68 6.92 2.10 -4.27
C SER A 68 7.80 1.41 -3.21
N ARG A 69 8.93 0.82 -3.62
CA ARG A 69 9.83 0.06 -2.75
C ARG A 69 10.31 0.88 -1.54
N SER A 70 10.61 2.17 -1.71
CA SER A 70 11.11 3.02 -0.63
C SER A 70 10.04 3.24 0.45
N TRP A 71 8.82 3.53 0.04
CA TRP A 71 7.70 3.75 0.94
C TRP A 71 7.32 2.49 1.72
N ILE A 72 7.26 1.33 1.07
CA ILE A 72 6.98 0.04 1.73
C ILE A 72 8.03 -0.26 2.82
N PHE A 73 9.30 0.06 2.56
CA PHE A 73 10.37 -0.15 3.54
C PHE A 73 10.21 0.76 4.77
N GLN A 74 9.83 2.02 4.58
CA GLN A 74 9.55 2.95 5.70
C GLN A 74 8.41 2.46 6.58
N VAL A 75 7.31 1.97 5.97
CA VAL A 75 6.18 1.39 6.71
C VAL A 75 6.58 0.11 7.45
N ALA A 76 7.37 -0.76 6.81
CA ALA A 76 7.84 -2.00 7.44
C ALA A 76 8.69 -1.72 8.69
N VAL A 77 9.62 -0.77 8.63
CA VAL A 77 10.43 -0.35 9.78
C VAL A 77 9.54 0.17 10.92
N GLY A 78 8.58 1.04 10.60
CA GLY A 78 7.62 1.54 11.59
C GLY A 78 6.82 0.43 12.27
N PHE A 79 6.36 -0.55 11.50
CA PHE A 79 5.62 -1.70 12.02
C PHE A 79 6.47 -2.60 12.92
N THR A 80 7.74 -2.84 12.56
CA THR A 80 8.68 -3.60 13.40
C THR A 80 8.87 -2.93 14.77
N VAL A 81 9.03 -1.60 14.81
CA VAL A 81 9.20 -0.87 16.09
C VAL A 81 7.99 -1.07 17.00
N VAL A 82 6.78 -0.95 16.47
CA VAL A 82 5.54 -1.16 17.24
C VAL A 82 5.47 -2.58 17.80
N TRP A 83 5.80 -3.60 17.01
CA TRP A 83 5.79 -4.99 17.47
C TRP A 83 6.84 -5.30 18.53
N VAL A 84 8.04 -4.72 18.41
CA VAL A 84 9.09 -4.85 19.43
C VAL A 84 8.65 -4.19 20.74
N LEU A 85 8.00 -3.03 20.69
CA LEU A 85 7.46 -2.36 21.88
C LEU A 85 6.37 -3.19 22.57
N ILE A 86 5.46 -3.81 21.81
CA ILE A 86 4.43 -4.71 22.35
C ILE A 86 5.08 -5.92 23.03
N GLY A 87 6.09 -6.53 22.40
CA GLY A 87 6.89 -7.58 23.03
C GLY A 87 7.59 -7.10 24.29
N GLY A 88 8.10 -5.87 24.31
CA GLY A 88 8.81 -5.27 25.43
C GLY A 88 7.91 -5.08 26.64
N PHE A 89 6.72 -4.55 26.40
CA PHE A 89 5.71 -4.40 27.43
C PHE A 89 5.27 -5.76 28.01
N LEU A 90 5.11 -6.77 27.16
CA LEU A 90 4.81 -8.13 27.61
C LEU A 90 5.93 -8.70 28.48
N TYR A 91 7.20 -8.50 28.11
CA TYR A 91 8.34 -8.95 28.91
C TYR A 91 8.38 -8.30 30.30
N MET A 92 8.16 -6.99 30.39
CA MET A 92 8.15 -6.24 31.66
C MET A 92 7.00 -6.66 32.58
N THR A 93 5.81 -6.90 32.02
CA THR A 93 4.61 -7.28 32.78
C THR A 93 4.57 -8.77 33.16
N SER A 94 5.49 -9.59 32.65
CA SER A 94 5.48 -11.05 32.84
C SER A 94 5.86 -11.53 34.25
N GLY A 95 6.46 -10.70 35.10
CA GLY A 95 6.80 -11.07 36.49
C GLY A 95 7.61 -12.38 36.56
N ASN A 96 7.16 -13.35 37.36
CA ASN A 96 7.78 -14.68 37.49
C ASN A 96 7.22 -15.74 36.49
N ASN A 97 6.33 -15.37 35.58
CA ASN A 97 5.78 -16.32 34.61
C ASN A 97 6.75 -16.53 33.44
N GLN A 98 7.51 -17.64 33.49
CA GLN A 98 8.47 -18.01 32.46
C GLN A 98 7.83 -18.16 31.07
N SER A 99 6.61 -18.70 31.01
CA SER A 99 5.87 -18.86 29.75
C SER A 99 5.68 -17.53 29.01
N ARG A 100 5.27 -16.46 29.72
CA ARG A 100 5.04 -15.15 29.10
C ARG A 100 6.33 -14.43 28.71
N ARG A 101 7.42 -14.67 29.44
CA ARG A 101 8.76 -14.18 29.07
C ARG A 101 9.25 -14.78 27.76
N THR A 102 9.14 -16.10 27.61
CA THR A 102 9.53 -16.80 26.38
C THR A 102 8.67 -16.35 25.19
N GLU A 103 7.38 -16.16 25.40
CA GLU A 103 6.45 -15.67 24.38
C GLU A 103 6.79 -14.23 23.92
N ALA A 104 7.14 -13.35 24.87
CA ALA A 104 7.58 -11.99 24.58
C ALA A 104 8.88 -11.97 23.75
N ILE A 105 9.87 -12.76 24.14
CA ILE A 105 11.14 -12.88 23.42
C ILE A 105 10.90 -13.42 22.02
N SER A 106 10.07 -14.47 21.87
CA SER A 106 9.74 -15.03 20.57
C SER A 106 9.09 -14.01 19.65
N ARG A 107 8.15 -13.19 20.15
CA ARG A 107 7.54 -12.13 19.35
C ARG A 107 8.55 -11.09 18.88
N MET A 108 9.47 -10.66 19.75
CA MET A 108 10.53 -9.74 19.36
C MET A 108 11.47 -10.35 18.31
N THR A 109 11.87 -11.61 18.49
CA THR A 109 12.79 -12.27 17.53
C THR A 109 12.14 -12.43 16.17
N TRP A 110 10.85 -12.76 16.10
CA TRP A 110 10.09 -12.80 14.84
C TRP A 110 10.01 -11.43 14.17
N ALA A 111 9.77 -10.35 14.93
CA ALA A 111 9.72 -8.99 14.40
C ALA A 111 11.08 -8.55 13.82
N ILE A 112 12.17 -8.83 14.53
CA ILE A 112 13.54 -8.51 14.11
C ILE A 112 13.94 -9.36 12.90
N THR A 113 13.60 -10.65 12.90
CA THR A 113 13.90 -11.58 11.79
C THR A 113 13.18 -11.14 10.52
N GLY A 114 11.93 -10.67 10.62
CA GLY A 114 11.20 -10.10 9.48
C GLY A 114 11.89 -8.89 8.89
N LEU A 115 12.36 -7.96 9.72
CA LEU A 115 13.11 -6.78 9.26
C LEU A 115 14.45 -7.18 8.61
N LEU A 116 15.15 -8.15 9.20
CA LEU A 116 16.39 -8.69 8.64
C LEU A 116 16.15 -9.32 7.26
N MET A 117 15.06 -10.07 7.08
CA MET A 117 14.65 -10.65 5.81
C MET A 117 14.41 -9.58 4.73
N LEU A 118 13.72 -8.48 5.07
CA LEU A 118 13.54 -7.35 4.13
C LEU A 118 14.87 -6.72 3.71
N LEU A 119 15.81 -6.57 4.66
CA LEU A 119 17.13 -6.02 4.37
C LEU A 119 17.91 -6.91 3.39
N PHE A 120 17.89 -8.23 3.61
CA PHE A 120 18.50 -9.19 2.70
C PHE A 120 17.87 -9.18 1.32
N ALA A 121 16.54 -9.06 1.21
CA ALA A 121 15.87 -8.94 -0.07
C ALA A 121 16.34 -7.68 -0.85
N GLY A 122 16.44 -6.54 -0.18
CA GLY A 122 16.96 -5.31 -0.78
C GLY A 122 18.42 -5.43 -1.23
N PHE A 123 19.26 -6.09 -0.42
CA PHE A 123 20.66 -6.35 -0.72
C PHE A 123 20.85 -7.27 -1.94
N LEU A 124 20.05 -8.35 -2.02
CA LEU A 124 20.07 -9.27 -3.16
C LEU A 124 19.65 -8.56 -4.45
N LEU A 125 18.56 -7.79 -4.43
CA LEU A 125 18.11 -7.03 -5.61
C LEU A 125 19.18 -6.04 -6.10
N ARG A 126 19.89 -5.37 -5.18
CA ARG A 126 20.99 -4.44 -5.53
C ARG A 126 22.18 -5.18 -6.12
N THR A 127 22.54 -6.33 -5.56
CA THR A 127 23.67 -7.15 -6.02
C THR A 127 23.41 -7.74 -7.41
N LEU A 128 22.23 -8.30 -7.63
CA LEU A 128 21.84 -8.84 -8.94
C LEU A 128 21.75 -7.75 -10.00
N ASN A 129 21.20 -6.57 -9.66
CA ASN A 129 21.14 -5.44 -10.59
C ASN A 129 22.54 -4.98 -11.01
N ASN A 130 23.51 -4.94 -10.11
CA ASN A 130 24.89 -4.61 -10.46
C ASN A 130 25.52 -5.67 -11.38
N LEU A 131 25.28 -6.96 -11.10
CA LEU A 131 25.83 -8.06 -11.90
C LEU A 131 25.28 -8.14 -13.34
N PHE A 132 24.02 -7.76 -13.58
CA PHE A 132 23.40 -7.88 -14.91
C PHE A 132 23.36 -6.60 -15.74
N PHE A 133 23.50 -5.43 -15.12
CA PHE A 133 23.38 -4.14 -15.83
C PHE A 133 24.64 -3.26 -15.76
N VAL A 134 25.69 -3.73 -15.07
CA VAL A 134 27.02 -3.11 -15.08
C VAL A 134 28.02 -4.14 -15.62
N VAL A 135 27.89 -4.43 -16.90
CA VAL A 135 28.95 -4.91 -17.80
C VAL A 135 28.84 -4.09 -19.08
#